data_AF-A0A7K0QAI4-F1
#
_entry.id   AF-A0A7K0QAI4-F1
#
_cell.length_a   1.000
_cell.length_b   1.000
_cell.length_c   1.000
_cell.angle_alpha   90.00
_cell.angle_beta   90.00
_cell.angle_gamma   90.00
#
_symmetry.space_group_name_H-M   'P 1'
#
loop_
_entity.id
_entity.type
_entity.pdbx_description
1 polymer ?
#
loop_
_entity_poly.entity_id
_entity_poly.type
_entity_poly.pdbx_seq_one_letter_code
_entity_poly.pdbx_strand_id
1 'polypeptide(L)'
;MKKINFWIAQKVTNGVATMWCAYLFAFIALISLPKAIQSKDTIVIVSWVAQTFLQLVLLSIIMVGQKVQSQSVENTINETHAASLAEFELAKEARSIAHQELTELHALSQDMHALVKALEAKISQ
;
A
#
# COMPACT_ATOMS: atom_id res chain seq x y z
N MET A 1 25.10 13.11 8.34
CA MET A 1 24.87 12.45 9.64
C MET A 1 23.48 11.80 9.76
N LYS A 2 22.36 12.49 9.48
CA LYS A 2 21.00 11.91 9.58
C LYS A 2 20.75 10.66 8.71
N LYS A 3 21.30 10.62 7.49
CA LYS A 3 21.14 9.49 6.56
C LYS A 3 21.77 8.17 7.07
N ILE A 4 22.89 8.23 7.80
CA ILE A 4 23.56 7.03 8.31
C ILE A 4 22.78 6.44 9.48
N ASN A 5 22.33 7.28 10.42
CA ASN A 5 21.48 6.82 11.54
C ASN A 5 20.17 6.22 11.04
N PHE A 6 19.54 6.84 10.03
CA PHE A 6 18.33 6.32 9.43
C PHE A 6 18.57 5.00 8.70
N TRP A 7 19.66 4.89 7.96
CA TRP A 7 20.05 3.65 7.26
C TRP A 7 20.34 2.50 8.23
N ILE A 8 21.06 2.77 9.33
CA ILE A 8 21.33 1.78 10.38
C ILE A 8 20.02 1.39 11.07
N ALA A 9 19.19 2.36 11.47
CA ALA A 9 17.91 2.10 12.11
C ALA A 9 17.01 1.24 11.23
N GLN A 10 16.85 1.59 9.95
CA GLN A 10 16.05 0.82 9.00
C GLN A 10 16.58 -0.60 8.81
N LYS A 11 17.91 -0.79 8.78
CA LYS A 11 18.52 -2.11 8.59
C LYS A 11 18.36 -3.00 9.82
N VAL A 12 18.53 -2.43 11.01
CA VAL A 12 18.26 -3.12 12.28
C VAL A 12 16.77 -3.46 12.36
N THR A 13 15.88 -2.48 12.19
CA THR A 13 14.42 -2.67 12.23
C THR A 13 13.97 -3.73 11.22
N ASN A 14 14.48 -3.73 10.00
CA ASN A 14 14.14 -4.76 9.02
C ASN A 14 14.66 -6.15 9.40
N GLY A 15 15.77 -6.25 10.14
CA GLY A 15 16.27 -7.50 10.71
C GLY A 15 15.40 -8.01 11.86
N VAL A 16 15.18 -7.17 12.89
CA VAL A 16 14.32 -7.54 14.05
C VAL A 16 12.85 -7.74 13.68
N ALA A 17 12.35 -7.09 12.62
CA ALA A 17 10.98 -7.27 12.14
C ALA A 17 10.80 -8.48 11.21
N THR A 18 11.72 -9.44 11.24
CA THR A 18 11.51 -10.78 10.65
C THR A 18 11.15 -11.78 11.75
N MET A 19 10.35 -12.82 11.43
CA MET A 19 9.96 -13.90 12.36
C MET A 19 11.16 -14.51 13.12
N TRP A 20 12.37 -14.43 12.54
CA TRP A 20 13.62 -14.84 13.16
C TRP A 20 13.88 -14.24 14.55
N CYS A 21 13.51 -12.99 14.80
CA CYS A 21 13.79 -12.38 16.10
C CYS A 21 12.90 -12.94 17.21
N ALA A 22 11.66 -13.31 16.90
CA ALA A 22 10.80 -14.01 17.85
C ALA A 22 11.41 -15.36 18.24
N TYR A 23 11.95 -16.11 17.27
CA TYR A 23 12.65 -17.37 17.55
C TYR A 23 13.94 -17.17 18.37
N LEU A 24 14.71 -16.13 18.06
CA LEU A 24 15.97 -15.85 18.74
C LEU A 24 15.74 -15.43 20.20
N PHE A 25 14.76 -14.56 20.47
CA PHE A 25 14.39 -14.21 21.84
C PHE A 25 13.74 -15.36 22.61
N ALA A 26 12.92 -16.19 21.95
CA ALA A 26 12.40 -17.40 22.56
C ALA A 26 13.54 -18.34 22.99
N PHE A 27 14.57 -18.49 22.15
CA PHE A 27 15.75 -19.30 22.46
C PHE A 27 16.57 -18.74 23.63
N ILE A 28 16.82 -17.43 23.63
CA ILE A 28 17.51 -16.74 24.74
C ILE A 28 16.72 -16.89 26.04
N ALA A 29 15.40 -16.75 25.99
CA ALA A 29 14.56 -16.95 27.15
C ALA A 29 14.64 -18.41 27.64
N LEU A 30 14.65 -19.40 26.75
CA LEU A 30 14.81 -20.81 27.11
C LEU A 30 16.13 -21.11 27.85
N ILE A 31 17.21 -20.40 27.51
CA ILE A 31 18.50 -20.49 28.24
C ILE A 31 18.39 -19.97 29.68
N SER A 32 17.47 -19.02 29.96
CA SER A 32 17.27 -18.48 31.31
C SER A 32 16.27 -19.28 32.17
N LEU A 33 15.46 -20.15 31.56
CA LEU A 33 14.57 -21.11 32.22
C LEU A 33 15.26 -21.94 33.34
N PRO A 34 16.44 -22.57 33.13
CA PRO A 34 17.08 -23.37 34.19
C PRO A 34 17.41 -22.56 35.45
N LYS A 35 17.65 -21.24 35.33
CA LYS A 35 17.87 -20.37 36.50
C LYS A 35 16.59 -20.16 37.31
N ALA A 36 15.44 -20.02 36.63
CA ALA A 36 14.14 -19.90 37.31
C ALA A 36 13.71 -21.22 37.99
N ILE A 37 14.00 -22.36 37.37
CA ILE A 37 13.70 -23.69 37.94
C ILE A 37 14.57 -23.98 39.18
N GLN A 38 15.83 -23.54 39.19
CA GLN A 38 16.70 -23.67 40.37
C GLN A 38 16.16 -22.97 41.62
N SER A 39 15.36 -21.91 41.46
CA SER A 39 14.72 -21.24 42.60
C SER A 39 13.65 -22.09 43.31
N LYS A 40 13.19 -23.21 42.74
CA LYS A 40 12.18 -24.15 43.30
C LYS A 40 10.83 -23.54 43.72
N ASP A 41 10.61 -22.27 43.43
CA ASP A 41 9.39 -21.54 43.76
C ASP A 41 8.53 -21.35 42.51
N THR A 42 7.30 -21.87 42.55
CA THR A 42 6.34 -21.82 41.45
C THR A 42 6.02 -20.38 41.04
N ILE A 43 6.02 -19.44 41.99
CA ILE A 43 5.73 -18.02 41.73
C ILE A 43 6.83 -17.41 40.85
N VAL A 44 8.10 -17.77 41.11
CA VAL A 44 9.25 -17.26 40.34
C VAL A 44 9.21 -17.77 38.90
N ILE A 45 8.83 -19.03 38.69
CA ILE A 45 8.70 -19.62 37.34
C ILE A 45 7.59 -18.91 36.56
N VAL A 46 6.41 -18.73 37.16
CA VAL A 46 5.28 -18.05 36.50
C VAL A 46 5.60 -16.59 36.22
N SER A 47 6.21 -15.88 37.18
CA SER A 47 6.65 -14.50 37.01
C SER A 47 7.69 -14.38 35.89
N TRP A 48 8.65 -15.29 35.81
CA TRP A 48 9.64 -15.31 34.74
C TRP A 48 9.01 -15.55 33.35
N VAL A 49 8.05 -16.47 33.24
CA VAL A 49 7.32 -16.70 31.98
C VAL A 49 6.50 -15.46 31.57
N ALA A 50 5.75 -14.89 32.51
CA ALA A 50 4.90 -13.73 32.24
C ALA A 50 5.70 -12.47 31.90
N GLN A 51 6.84 -12.26 32.57
CA GLN A 51 7.57 -11.02 32.49
C GLN A 51 8.76 -11.09 31.54
N THR A 52 9.58 -12.14 31.58
CA THR A 52 10.80 -12.19 30.76
C THR A 52 10.51 -12.85 29.41
N PHE A 53 9.83 -13.99 29.40
CA PHE A 53 9.54 -14.72 28.17
C PHE A 53 8.47 -14.01 27.34
N LEU A 54 7.26 -13.84 27.90
CA LEU A 54 6.15 -13.24 27.17
C LEU A 54 6.46 -11.81 26.75
N GLN A 55 7.10 -10.98 27.57
CA GLN A 55 7.36 -9.59 27.19
C GLN A 55 8.36 -9.43 26.04
N LEU A 56 9.49 -10.15 26.06
CA LEU A 56 10.50 -10.08 24.99
C LEU A 56 9.96 -10.62 23.67
N VAL A 57 9.21 -11.72 23.74
CA VAL A 57 8.61 -12.37 22.55
C VAL A 57 7.45 -11.54 22.01
N LEU A 58 6.56 -11.04 22.88
CA LEU A 58 5.38 -10.24 22.50
C LEU A 58 5.79 -8.93 21.82
N LEU A 59 6.80 -8.22 22.32
CA LEU A 59 7.30 -7.02 21.67
C LEU A 59 7.82 -7.30 20.24
N SER A 60 8.53 -8.41 20.06
CA SER A 60 9.06 -8.81 18.74
C SER A 60 7.96 -9.23 17.78
N ILE A 61 6.97 -10.02 18.25
CA ILE A 61 5.84 -10.45 17.41
C ILE A 61 5.00 -9.25 16.97
N ILE A 62 4.75 -8.27 17.86
CA ILE A 62 4.01 -7.04 17.52
C ILE A 62 4.72 -6.28 16.38
N MET A 63 6.05 -6.13 16.46
CA MET A 63 6.83 -5.44 15.44
C MET A 63 6.77 -6.14 14.07
N VAL A 64 6.85 -7.47 14.05
CA VAL A 64 6.70 -8.27 12.83
C VAL A 64 5.28 -8.13 12.26
N GLY A 65 4.25 -8.19 13.11
CA GLY A 65 2.85 -8.04 12.72
C GLY A 65 2.58 -6.68 12.05
N GLN A 66 3.09 -5.60 12.64
CA GLN A 66 2.99 -4.25 12.06
C GLN A 66 3.66 -4.18 10.67
N LYS A 67 4.83 -4.79 10.49
CA LYS A 67 5.53 -4.80 9.20
C LYS A 67 4.78 -5.57 8.12
N VAL A 68 4.25 -6.76 8.45
CA VAL A 68 3.45 -7.57 7.50
C VAL A 68 2.22 -6.80 7.03
N GLN A 69 1.54 -6.10 7.95
CA GLN A 69 0.38 -5.29 7.62
C GLN A 69 0.73 -4.06 6.76
N SER A 70 1.89 -3.44 6.98
CA SER A 70 2.37 -2.35 6.12
C SER A 70 2.66 -2.83 4.69
N GLN A 71 3.26 -4.02 4.51
CA GLN A 71 3.48 -4.58 3.17
C GLN A 71 2.18 -4.88 2.43
N SER A 72 1.15 -5.38 3.11
CA SER A 72 -0.15 -5.59 2.45
C SER A 72 -0.79 -4.28 2.01
N VAL A 73 -0.66 -3.22 2.81
CA VAL A 73 -1.16 -1.89 2.45
C VAL A 73 -0.39 -1.33 1.25
N GLU A 74 0.93 -1.50 1.21
CA GLU A 74 1.77 -1.04 0.09
C GLU A 74 1.39 -1.76 -1.22
N ASN A 75 1.12 -3.07 -1.18
CA ASN A 75 0.63 -3.81 -2.35
C ASN A 75 -0.71 -3.29 -2.85
N THR A 76 -1.68 -3.07 -1.95
CA THR A 76 -2.99 -2.52 -2.32
C THR A 76 -2.88 -1.10 -2.88
N ILE A 77 -1.99 -0.26 -2.33
CA ILE A 77 -1.72 1.09 -2.86
C ILE A 77 -1.20 1.00 -4.28
N ASN A 78 -0.27 0.08 -4.55
CA ASN A 78 0.33 -0.06 -5.87
C ASN A 78 -0.67 -0.57 -6.91
N GLU A 79 -1.51 -1.55 -6.55
CA GLU A 79 -2.60 -2.04 -7.39
C GLU A 79 -3.64 -0.94 -7.67
N THR A 80 -4.05 -0.19 -6.65
CA THR A 80 -5.01 0.92 -6.80
C THR A 80 -4.44 2.05 -7.65
N HIS A 81 -3.15 2.37 -7.51
CA HIS A 81 -2.47 3.35 -8.36
C HIS A 81 -2.45 2.92 -9.82
N ALA A 82 -2.12 1.65 -10.09
CA ALA A 82 -2.12 1.11 -11.45
C ALA A 82 -3.53 1.13 -12.07
N ALA A 83 -4.54 0.74 -11.31
CA ALA A 83 -5.94 0.78 -11.73
C ALA A 83 -6.39 2.23 -12.04
N SER A 84 -6.06 3.18 -11.17
CA SER A 84 -6.42 4.61 -11.36
C SER A 84 -5.76 5.20 -12.61
N LEU A 85 -4.52 4.80 -12.91
CA LEU A 85 -3.82 5.26 -14.11
C LEU A 85 -4.45 4.69 -15.38
N ALA A 86 -4.85 3.41 -15.35
CA ALA A 86 -5.54 2.77 -16.47
C ALA A 86 -6.91 3.42 -16.75
N GLU A 87 -7.69 3.73 -15.71
CA GLU A 87 -8.95 4.46 -15.86
C GLU A 87 -8.74 5.87 -16.43
N PHE A 88 -7.67 6.56 -16.02
CA PHE A 88 -7.35 7.88 -16.53
C PHE A 88 -7.01 7.87 -18.03
N GLU A 89 -6.23 6.88 -18.48
CA GLU A 89 -5.92 6.70 -19.90
C GLU A 89 -7.19 6.43 -20.72
N LEU A 90 -8.07 5.54 -20.24
CA LEU A 90 -9.36 5.27 -20.90
C LEU A 90 -10.26 6.52 -20.95
N ALA A 91 -10.32 7.30 -19.87
CA ALA A 91 -11.08 8.54 -19.83
C ALA A 91 -10.53 9.59 -20.81
N LYS A 92 -9.20 9.64 -20.97
CA LYS A 92 -8.53 10.53 -21.92
C LYS A 92 -8.83 10.13 -23.36
N GLU A 93 -8.82 8.85 -23.67
CA GLU A 93 -9.19 8.32 -24.99
C GLU A 93 -10.67 8.57 -25.32
N ALA A 94 -11.57 8.29 -24.39
CA ALA A 94 -13.00 8.59 -24.55
C ALA A 94 -13.23 10.09 -24.81
N ARG A 95 -12.48 10.96 -24.13
CA ARG A 95 -12.56 12.41 -24.34
C ARG A 95 -12.04 12.81 -25.73
N SER A 96 -10.96 12.21 -26.23
CA SER A 96 -10.45 12.53 -27.57
C SER A 96 -11.42 12.12 -28.66
N ILE A 97 -12.05 10.95 -28.53
CA ILE A 97 -13.08 10.48 -29.46
C ILE A 97 -14.29 11.41 -29.43
N ALA A 98 -14.81 11.72 -28.24
CA ALA A 98 -15.92 12.66 -28.10
C ALA A 98 -15.61 14.04 -28.72
N HIS A 99 -14.35 14.47 -28.68
CA HIS A 99 -13.94 15.73 -29.29
C HIS A 99 -13.92 15.67 -30.84
N GLN A 100 -13.56 14.52 -31.41
CA GLN A 100 -13.66 14.28 -32.85
C GLN A 100 -15.12 14.29 -33.30
N GLU A 101 -15.99 13.55 -32.61
CA GLU A 101 -17.44 13.50 -32.89
C GLU A 101 -18.08 14.90 -32.88
N LEU A 102 -17.73 15.73 -31.89
CA LEU A 102 -18.22 17.12 -31.82
C LEU A 102 -17.73 17.98 -33.00
N THR A 103 -16.52 17.74 -33.47
CA THR A 103 -15.94 18.48 -34.60
C THR A 103 -16.64 18.09 -35.91
N GLU A 104 -16.90 16.80 -36.11
CA GLU A 104 -17.63 16.29 -37.28
C GLU A 104 -19.09 16.75 -37.28
N LEU A 105 -19.78 16.68 -36.13
CA LEU A 105 -21.15 17.15 -36.02
C LEU A 105 -21.27 18.65 -36.28
N HIS A 106 -20.27 19.44 -35.85
CA HIS A 106 -20.21 20.87 -36.13
C HIS A 106 -20.01 21.15 -37.63
N ALA A 107 -19.15 20.39 -38.31
CA ALA A 107 -18.95 20.50 -39.76
C ALA A 107 -20.24 20.16 -40.54
N LEU A 108 -20.92 19.06 -40.18
CA LEU A 108 -22.19 18.67 -40.79
C LEU A 108 -23.27 19.74 -40.59
N SER A 109 -23.33 20.33 -39.39
CA SER A 109 -24.25 21.43 -39.09
C SER A 109 -23.99 22.66 -39.97
N GLN A 110 -22.73 23.04 -40.17
CA GLN A 110 -22.36 24.15 -41.04
C GLN A 110 -22.74 23.89 -42.50
N ASP A 111 -22.50 22.68 -43.01
CA ASP A 111 -22.90 22.28 -44.36
C ASP A 111 -24.43 22.31 -44.51
N MET A 112 -25.17 21.80 -43.53
CA MET A 112 -26.63 21.85 -43.54
C MET A 112 -27.15 23.30 -43.56
N HIS A 113 -26.55 24.20 -42.77
CA HIS A 113 -26.87 25.63 -42.80
C HIS A 113 -26.57 26.28 -44.16
N ALA A 114 -25.46 25.92 -44.80
CA ALA A 114 -25.12 26.41 -46.13
C ALA A 114 -26.12 25.93 -47.19
N LEU A 115 -26.52 24.66 -47.15
CA LEU A 115 -27.51 24.08 -48.06
C LEU A 115 -28.89 24.71 -47.89
N VAL A 116 -29.34 24.93 -46.64
CA VAL A 116 -30.62 25.61 -46.36
C VAL A 116 -30.61 27.02 -46.94
N LYS A 117 -29.53 27.78 -46.73
CA LYS A 117 -29.39 29.15 -47.25
C LYS A 117 -29.35 29.19 -48.79
N ALA A 118 -28.69 28.23 -49.41
CA ALA A 118 -28.66 28.09 -50.87
C ALA A 118 -30.03 27.73 -51.45
N LEU A 119 -30.80 26.88 -50.74
CA LEU A 119 -32.16 26.52 -51.13
C LEU A 119 -33.12 27.72 -51.02
N GLU A 120 -33.03 28.50 -49.94
CA GLU A 120 -33.83 29.71 -49.72
C GLU A 120 -33.57 30.75 -50.82
N ALA A 121 -32.30 30.98 -51.19
CA ALA A 121 -31.94 31.89 -52.27
C ALA A 121 -32.48 31.47 -53.64
N LYS A 122 -32.61 30.15 -53.90
CA LYS A 122 -33.21 29.63 -55.13
C LYS A 122 -34.74 29.70 -55.16
N ILE A 123 -35.39 29.66 -54.00
CA ILE A 123 -36.86 29.72 -53.89
C ILE A 123 -37.34 31.17 -53.93
N SER A 124 -36.52 32.14 -53.50
CA SER A 124 -36.84 33.57 -53.56
C SER A 124 -36.57 34.23 -54.93
N GLN A 125 -36.18 33.46 -55.95
CA GLN A 125 -35.86 33.92 -57.30
C GLN A 125 -36.87 33.37 -58.30
#